data_AF-A0A0B7B2W3-F1
#
_entry.id   AF-A0A0B7B2W3-F1
#
_cell.length_a   1.000
_cell.length_b   1.000
_cell.length_c   1.000
_cell.angle_alpha   90.00
_cell.angle_beta   90.00
_cell.angle_gamma   90.00
#
_symmetry.space_group_name_H-M   'P 1'
#
loop_
_entity.id
_entity.type
_entity.pdbx_description
1 polymer ?
#
loop_
_entity_poly.entity_id
_entity_poly.type
_entity_poly.pdbx_seq_one_letter_code
_entity_poly.pdbx_strand_id
1 'polypeptide(L)'
;VGVYYMEHIEVDIMNSLSFLAHFDWIHNFGVTNIFTKEVLQNLPSEWLTHLKNLRTDELNELPFIETSSMERYPAWPLSLHNFISRASTLSLDRKQIQDITPTSVDYGMARGMTPKKWHEVSWMASLVNDIVCKTNCNLIVDVGSGLGYLDHVLHQVYGHAVLGLETSEGHVHAAEHRAVSQGRLHIGSEEQIW
;
A
#
# COMPACT_ATOMS: atom_id res chain seq x y z
N VAL A 1 -16.66 -8.59 -22.24
CA VAL A 1 -15.75 -9.14 -21.21
C VAL A 1 -15.19 -8.02 -20.33
N GLY A 2 -14.64 -6.94 -20.89
CA GLY A 2 -14.12 -5.80 -20.10
C GLY A 2 -15.16 -5.01 -19.28
N VAL A 3 -16.36 -4.77 -19.81
CA VAL A 3 -17.42 -3.99 -19.10
C VAL A 3 -17.92 -4.73 -17.84
N TYR A 4 -18.21 -6.03 -17.96
CA TYR A 4 -18.59 -6.87 -16.83
C TYR A 4 -17.52 -6.92 -15.73
N TYR A 5 -16.24 -6.98 -16.11
CA TYR A 5 -15.14 -7.04 -15.13
C TYR A 5 -14.97 -5.71 -14.37
N MET A 6 -15.15 -4.58 -15.06
CA MET A 6 -15.11 -3.26 -14.43
C MET A 6 -16.29 -3.04 -13.48
N GLU A 7 -17.50 -3.49 -13.84
CA GLU A 7 -18.67 -3.42 -12.95
C GLU A 7 -18.44 -4.18 -11.63
N HIS A 8 -17.76 -5.33 -11.66
CA HIS A 8 -17.40 -6.07 -10.45
C HIS A 8 -16.42 -5.31 -9.56
N ILE A 9 -15.39 -4.69 -10.14
CA ILE A 9 -14.40 -3.90 -9.39
C ILE A 9 -15.05 -2.68 -8.74
N GLU A 10 -15.91 -1.95 -9.44
CA GLU A 10 -16.61 -0.79 -8.88
C GLU A 10 -17.48 -1.19 -7.68
N VAL A 11 -18.22 -2.30 -7.80
CA VAL A 11 -19.04 -2.83 -6.70
C VAL A 11 -18.18 -3.23 -5.51
N ASP A 12 -17.05 -3.91 -5.73
CA ASP A 12 -16.14 -4.32 -4.66
C ASP A 12 -15.49 -3.12 -3.95
N ILE A 13 -15.09 -2.10 -4.70
CA ILE A 13 -14.59 -0.83 -4.15
C ILE A 13 -15.68 -0.15 -3.32
N MET A 14 -16.90 -0.03 -3.84
CA MET A 14 -18.01 0.62 -3.13
C MET A 14 -18.38 -0.14 -1.85
N ASN A 15 -18.38 -1.46 -1.88
CA ASN A 15 -18.60 -2.31 -0.70
C ASN A 15 -17.50 -2.12 0.35
N SER A 16 -16.24 -2.03 -0.08
CA SER A 16 -15.09 -1.79 0.79
C SER A 16 -15.14 -0.41 1.42
N LEU A 17 -15.42 0.64 0.64
CA LEU A 17 -15.57 2.01 1.13
C LEU A 17 -16.75 2.14 2.11
N SER A 18 -17.88 1.52 1.81
CA SER A 18 -19.05 1.49 2.70
C SER A 18 -18.73 0.77 4.02
N PHE A 19 -18.01 -0.35 3.95
CA PHE A 19 -17.55 -1.07 5.14
C PHE A 19 -16.59 -0.23 5.98
N LEU A 20 -15.58 0.38 5.36
CA LEU A 20 -14.65 1.26 6.05
C LEU A 20 -15.38 2.45 6.67
N ALA A 21 -16.24 3.15 5.93
CA ALA A 21 -17.01 4.27 6.47
C ALA A 21 -17.88 3.87 7.67
N HIS A 22 -18.49 2.68 7.65
CA HIS A 22 -19.30 2.19 8.76
C HIS A 22 -18.48 1.83 10.01
N PHE A 23 -17.24 1.38 9.82
CA PHE A 23 -16.31 0.99 10.90
C PHE A 23 -15.15 1.99 11.05
N ASP A 24 -15.39 3.27 10.76
CA ASP A 24 -14.36 4.32 10.84
C ASP A 24 -13.76 4.45 12.24
N TRP A 25 -14.58 4.25 13.26
CA TRP A 25 -14.21 4.31 14.68
C TRP A 25 -13.07 3.35 15.08
N ILE A 26 -12.81 2.26 14.34
CA ILE A 26 -11.74 1.29 14.68
C ILE A 26 -10.45 1.47 13.85
N HIS A 27 -10.46 2.27 12.79
CA HIS A 27 -9.28 2.41 11.91
C HIS A 27 -8.94 3.84 11.48
N ASN A 28 -9.89 4.78 11.53
CA ASN A 28 -9.71 6.16 11.07
C ASN A 28 -9.04 7.05 12.15
N PHE A 29 -7.87 6.63 12.61
CA PHE A 29 -7.01 7.37 13.51
C PHE A 29 -5.57 6.90 13.35
N GLY A 30 -4.58 7.76 13.63
CA GLY A 30 -3.19 7.31 13.67
C GLY A 30 -3.02 6.24 14.76
N VAL A 31 -2.50 5.06 14.43
CA VAL A 31 -2.43 3.88 15.33
C VAL A 31 -1.81 4.17 16.70
N THR A 32 -0.86 5.11 16.76
CA THR A 32 -0.24 5.58 18.00
C THR A 32 -1.23 6.22 18.98
N ASN A 33 -2.38 6.65 18.49
CA ASN A 33 -3.45 7.27 19.28
C ASN A 33 -4.43 6.27 19.89
N ILE A 34 -4.26 4.96 19.67
CA ILE A 34 -5.22 3.95 20.16
C ILE A 34 -5.44 4.04 21.68
N PHE A 35 -4.37 4.30 22.44
CA PHE A 35 -4.41 4.43 23.90
C PHE A 35 -4.70 5.86 24.39
N THR A 36 -4.52 6.87 23.54
CA THR A 36 -4.70 8.28 23.94
C THR A 36 -6.06 8.84 23.57
N LYS A 37 -6.75 8.23 22.60
CA LYS A 37 -8.07 8.67 22.12
C LYS A 37 -9.21 7.74 22.53
N GLU A 38 -9.00 6.90 23.53
CA GLU A 38 -10.03 6.00 24.08
C GLU A 38 -10.75 5.17 23.01
N VAL A 39 -10.06 4.86 21.90
CA VAL A 39 -10.65 4.23 20.70
C VAL A 39 -11.39 2.94 21.06
N LEU A 40 -10.81 2.15 21.97
CA LEU A 40 -11.37 0.87 22.39
C LEU A 40 -12.71 1.01 23.14
N GLN A 41 -13.08 2.20 23.59
CA GLN A 41 -14.41 2.46 24.17
C GLN A 41 -15.53 2.49 23.11
N ASN A 42 -15.20 2.73 21.84
CA ASN A 42 -16.16 2.68 20.74
C ASN A 42 -16.49 1.24 20.31
N LEU A 43 -15.72 0.27 20.80
CA LEU A 43 -15.96 -1.15 20.53
C LEU A 43 -17.32 -1.56 21.14
N PRO A 44 -18.20 -2.25 20.39
CA PRO A 44 -19.43 -2.78 20.96
C PRO A 44 -19.15 -3.61 22.21
N SER A 45 -19.89 -3.35 23.30
CA SER A 45 -19.67 -4.00 24.59
C SER A 45 -19.85 -5.52 24.53
N GLU A 46 -20.75 -5.99 23.66
CA GLU A 46 -20.91 -7.41 23.34
C GLU A 46 -19.64 -8.00 22.73
N TRP A 47 -18.93 -7.29 21.84
CA TRP A 47 -17.67 -7.77 21.25
C TRP A 47 -16.57 -7.81 22.30
N LEU A 48 -16.43 -6.73 23.07
CA LEU A 48 -15.40 -6.60 24.11
C LEU A 48 -15.45 -7.76 25.12
N THR A 49 -16.66 -8.18 25.49
CA THR A 49 -16.88 -9.27 26.45
C THR A 49 -16.25 -10.59 25.98
N HIS A 50 -16.19 -10.83 24.67
CA HIS A 50 -15.56 -12.01 24.08
C HIS A 50 -14.09 -11.77 23.74
N LEU A 51 -13.76 -10.64 23.11
CA LEU A 51 -12.39 -10.33 22.67
C LEU A 51 -11.39 -10.24 23.83
N LYS A 52 -11.83 -9.76 25.00
CA LYS A 52 -10.96 -9.68 26.20
C LYS A 52 -10.50 -11.03 26.74
N ASN A 53 -11.18 -12.12 26.37
CA ASN A 53 -10.86 -13.48 26.83
C ASN A 53 -9.91 -14.21 25.86
N LEU A 54 -9.63 -13.62 24.70
CA LEU A 54 -8.70 -14.18 23.73
C LEU A 54 -7.26 -13.92 24.16
N ARG A 55 -6.40 -14.91 23.90
CA ARG A 55 -4.96 -14.73 23.98
C ARG A 55 -4.45 -13.88 22.82
N THR A 56 -3.23 -13.36 22.94
CA THR A 56 -2.60 -12.54 21.90
C THR A 56 -2.45 -13.27 20.56
N ASP A 57 -2.10 -14.57 20.58
CA ASP A 57 -2.05 -15.40 19.38
C ASP A 57 -3.42 -15.49 18.71
N GLU A 58 -4.48 -15.70 19.50
CA GLU A 58 -5.85 -15.78 18.98
C GLU A 58 -6.33 -14.45 18.38
N LEU A 59 -5.94 -13.31 18.98
CA LEU A 59 -6.22 -11.98 18.44
C LEU A 59 -5.50 -11.75 17.10
N ASN A 60 -4.25 -12.20 16.98
CA ASN A 60 -3.46 -12.04 15.75
C ASN A 60 -4.01 -12.88 14.59
N GLU A 61 -4.70 -13.98 14.89
CA GLU A 61 -5.33 -14.83 13.87
C GLU A 61 -6.65 -14.25 13.32
N LEU A 62 -7.30 -13.30 14.01
CA LEU A 62 -8.62 -12.77 13.61
C LEU A 62 -8.69 -12.27 12.17
N PRO A 63 -7.69 -11.55 11.62
CA PRO A 63 -7.72 -11.13 10.22
C PRO A 63 -7.65 -12.27 9.21
N PHE A 64 -7.37 -13.49 9.64
CA PHE A 64 -7.12 -14.68 8.82
C PHE A 64 -8.10 -15.82 9.08
N ILE A 65 -9.06 -15.67 10.02
CA ILE A 65 -10.03 -16.73 10.30
C ILE A 65 -11.09 -16.89 9.21
N GLU A 66 -11.09 -16.04 8.19
CA GLU A 66 -12.02 -16.07 7.07
C GLU A 66 -13.48 -16.21 7.55
N THR A 67 -14.22 -17.17 6.99
CA THR A 67 -15.61 -17.47 7.39
C THR A 67 -15.70 -18.46 8.55
N SER A 68 -14.57 -19.00 9.05
CA SER A 68 -14.54 -20.04 10.11
C SER A 68 -14.85 -19.52 11.52
N SER A 69 -15.05 -18.20 11.68
CA SER A 69 -15.30 -17.60 12.99
C SER A 69 -16.51 -18.22 13.72
N MET A 70 -17.58 -18.58 13.00
CA MET A 70 -18.78 -19.21 13.58
C MET A 70 -18.52 -20.61 14.14
N GLU A 71 -17.63 -21.39 13.51
CA GLU A 71 -17.26 -22.72 13.99
C GLU A 71 -16.30 -22.64 15.18
N ARG A 72 -15.30 -21.74 15.09
CA ARG A 72 -14.26 -21.59 16.11
C ARG A 72 -14.76 -20.89 17.37
N TYR A 73 -15.72 -19.97 17.24
CA TYR A 73 -16.24 -19.15 18.33
C TYR A 73 -17.78 -19.05 18.31
N PRO A 74 -18.52 -20.16 18.49
CA PRO A 74 -19.97 -20.20 18.32
C PRO A 74 -20.75 -19.35 19.32
N ALA A 75 -20.12 -18.92 20.41
CA ALA A 75 -20.72 -18.10 21.45
C ALA A 75 -20.63 -16.59 21.17
N TRP A 76 -19.96 -16.16 20.10
CA TRP A 76 -19.85 -14.73 19.77
C TRP A 76 -21.16 -14.17 19.21
N PRO A 77 -21.39 -12.86 19.36
CA PRO A 77 -22.55 -12.22 18.75
C PRO A 77 -22.45 -12.24 17.23
N LEU A 78 -23.61 -12.38 16.57
CA LEU A 78 -23.70 -12.41 15.10
C LEU A 78 -23.09 -11.16 14.44
N SER A 79 -23.17 -10.00 15.09
CA SER A 79 -22.55 -8.75 14.65
C SER A 79 -21.02 -8.87 14.51
N LEU A 80 -20.34 -9.56 15.43
CA LEU A 80 -18.90 -9.78 15.40
C LEU A 80 -18.52 -10.78 14.30
N HIS A 81 -19.27 -11.88 14.17
CA HIS A 81 -19.07 -12.82 13.05
C HIS A 81 -19.21 -12.14 11.70
N ASN A 82 -20.25 -11.32 11.53
CA ASN A 82 -20.49 -10.57 10.31
C ASN A 82 -19.36 -9.56 10.04
N PHE A 83 -18.87 -8.87 11.08
CA PHE A 83 -17.74 -7.96 10.94
C PHE A 83 -16.49 -8.69 10.44
N ILE A 84 -16.07 -9.78 11.10
CA ILE A 84 -14.86 -10.51 10.72
C ILE A 84 -15.00 -11.13 9.32
N SER A 85 -16.14 -11.78 9.05
CA SER A 85 -16.42 -12.36 7.74
C SER A 85 -16.35 -11.31 6.65
N ARG A 86 -17.03 -10.16 6.81
CA ARG A 86 -16.99 -9.06 5.83
C ARG A 86 -15.60 -8.47 5.67
N ALA A 87 -14.88 -8.24 6.78
CA ALA A 87 -13.51 -7.73 6.74
C ALA A 87 -12.59 -8.68 5.94
N SER A 88 -12.74 -9.99 6.12
CA SER A 88 -11.97 -10.99 5.40
C SER A 88 -12.36 -11.05 3.92
N THR A 89 -13.65 -11.03 3.59
CA THR A 89 -14.11 -11.13 2.19
C THR A 89 -13.79 -9.88 1.37
N LEU A 90 -13.73 -8.71 2.01
CA LEU A 90 -13.39 -7.44 1.36
C LEU A 90 -11.88 -7.17 1.34
N SER A 91 -11.08 -8.00 2.02
CA SER A 91 -9.63 -7.86 2.00
C SER A 91 -9.07 -8.35 0.67
N LEU A 92 -8.05 -7.64 0.17
CA LEU A 92 -7.26 -8.11 -0.96
C LEU A 92 -6.47 -9.37 -0.57
N ASP A 93 -6.30 -10.28 -1.54
CA ASP A 93 -5.41 -11.44 -1.36
C ASP A 93 -3.99 -10.93 -1.06
N ARG A 94 -3.40 -11.43 0.01
CA ARG A 94 -2.06 -11.04 0.48
C ARG A 94 -0.97 -11.93 -0.12
N LYS A 95 -1.34 -12.92 -0.94
CA LYS A 95 -0.38 -13.78 -1.64
C LYS A 95 0.43 -12.97 -2.63
N GLN A 96 1.73 -13.16 -2.58
CA GLN A 96 2.65 -12.55 -3.53
C GLN A 96 2.41 -13.09 -4.95
N ILE A 97 2.34 -12.18 -5.92
CA ILE A 97 2.24 -12.52 -7.34
C ILE A 97 3.58 -13.12 -7.79
N GLN A 98 3.56 -14.32 -8.38
CA GLN A 98 4.77 -15.03 -8.78
C GLN A 98 5.35 -14.52 -10.12
N ASP A 99 4.53 -13.87 -10.94
CA ASP A 99 4.89 -13.49 -12.31
C ASP A 99 5.69 -12.17 -12.39
N ILE A 100 5.83 -11.46 -11.27
CA ILE A 100 6.60 -10.22 -11.19
C ILE A 100 7.92 -10.53 -10.49
N THR A 101 9.03 -10.09 -11.08
CA THR A 101 10.35 -10.15 -10.46
C THR A 101 10.78 -8.74 -10.04
N PRO A 102 11.49 -8.57 -8.92
CA PRO A 102 11.89 -7.25 -8.47
C PRO A 102 12.91 -6.64 -9.44
N THR A 103 12.81 -5.33 -9.65
CA THR A 103 13.81 -4.55 -10.38
C THR A 103 15.17 -4.66 -9.69
N SER A 104 16.23 -4.86 -10.47
CA SER A 104 17.59 -4.81 -9.93
C SER A 104 17.96 -3.37 -9.58
N VAL A 105 18.01 -3.06 -8.29
CA VAL A 105 18.41 -1.75 -7.78
C VAL A 105 19.81 -1.89 -7.16
N ASP A 106 20.81 -1.26 -7.78
CA ASP A 106 22.19 -1.27 -7.30
C ASP A 106 22.39 -0.43 -6.02
N TYR A 107 23.59 -0.54 -5.44
CA TYR A 107 23.94 0.17 -4.22
C TYR A 107 23.93 1.71 -4.37
N GLY A 108 24.23 2.22 -5.56
CA GLY A 108 24.21 3.65 -5.85
C GLY A 108 22.78 4.21 -5.75
N MET A 109 21.84 3.55 -6.41
CA MET A 109 20.41 3.88 -6.34
C MET A 109 19.84 3.65 -4.93
N ALA A 110 20.22 2.55 -4.26
CA ALA A 110 19.74 2.20 -2.93
C ALA A 110 20.29 3.11 -1.80
N ARG A 111 21.19 4.06 -2.12
CA ARG A 111 21.82 4.91 -1.10
C ARG A 111 20.80 5.72 -0.29
N GLY A 112 20.81 5.48 1.02
CA GLY A 112 19.90 6.11 1.98
C GLY A 112 18.55 5.39 2.13
N MET A 113 18.30 4.32 1.37
CA MET A 113 17.16 3.44 1.61
C MET A 113 17.46 2.51 2.80
N THR A 114 16.44 2.26 3.61
CA THR A 114 16.47 1.12 4.55
C THR A 114 16.27 -0.18 3.76
N PRO A 115 16.63 -1.36 4.30
CA PRO A 115 16.37 -2.64 3.63
C PRO A 115 14.90 -2.82 3.23
N LYS A 116 13.97 -2.35 4.06
CA LYS A 116 12.53 -2.34 3.76
C LYS A 116 12.21 -1.44 2.56
N LYS A 117 12.69 -0.20 2.54
CA LYS A 117 12.45 0.73 1.42
C LYS A 117 13.04 0.19 0.12
N TRP A 118 14.23 -0.40 0.17
CA TRP A 118 14.85 -1.02 -0.99
C TRP A 118 13.99 -2.14 -1.56
N HIS A 119 13.48 -3.03 -0.70
CA HIS A 119 12.54 -4.08 -1.10
C HIS A 119 11.26 -3.50 -1.74
N GLU A 120 10.60 -2.55 -1.07
CA GLU A 120 9.37 -1.90 -1.56
C GLU A 120 9.58 -1.24 -2.93
N VAL A 121 10.66 -0.46 -3.09
CA VAL A 121 10.99 0.23 -4.36
C VAL A 121 11.28 -0.76 -5.48
N SER A 122 12.04 -1.82 -5.22
CA SER A 122 12.41 -2.81 -6.24
C SER A 122 11.18 -3.54 -6.79
N TRP A 123 10.23 -3.90 -5.92
CA TRP A 123 8.99 -4.55 -6.34
C TRP A 123 8.03 -3.58 -7.05
N MET A 124 7.85 -2.39 -6.49
CA MET A 124 6.95 -1.39 -7.05
C MET A 124 7.41 -0.91 -8.43
N ALA A 125 8.72 -0.70 -8.62
CA ALA A 125 9.26 -0.28 -9.91
C ALA A 125 8.97 -1.28 -11.03
N SER A 126 9.10 -2.58 -10.74
CA SER A 126 8.79 -3.65 -11.70
C SER A 126 7.31 -3.69 -12.05
N LEU A 127 6.44 -3.61 -11.04
CA LEU A 127 4.99 -3.56 -11.23
C LEU A 127 4.56 -2.35 -12.08
N VAL A 128 5.06 -1.16 -11.75
CA VAL A 128 4.75 0.07 -12.49
C VAL A 128 5.23 -0.04 -13.94
N ASN A 129 6.43 -0.57 -14.18
CA ASN A 129 6.93 -0.79 -15.53
C ASN A 129 6.04 -1.76 -16.34
N ASP A 130 5.60 -2.86 -15.73
CA ASP A 130 4.66 -3.80 -16.37
C ASP A 130 3.35 -3.11 -16.77
N ILE A 131 2.80 -2.26 -15.90
CA ILE A 131 1.60 -1.47 -16.19
C ILE A 131 1.86 -0.49 -17.34
N VAL A 132 2.98 0.24 -17.32
CA VAL A 132 3.34 1.18 -18.39
C VAL A 132 3.45 0.46 -19.74
N CYS A 133 4.14 -0.68 -19.80
CA CYS A 133 4.26 -1.49 -21.01
C CYS A 133 2.90 -1.97 -21.55
N LYS A 134 1.95 -2.29 -20.67
CA LYS A 134 0.60 -2.76 -21.05
C LYS A 134 -0.34 -1.63 -21.47
N THR A 135 -0.16 -0.44 -20.92
CA THR A 135 -1.07 0.71 -21.11
C THR A 135 -0.57 1.73 -22.12
N ASN A 136 0.71 1.68 -22.48
CA ASN A 136 1.39 2.67 -23.31
C ASN A 136 1.29 4.10 -22.73
N CYS A 137 1.26 4.21 -21.40
CA CYS A 137 1.37 5.49 -20.70
C CYS A 137 2.77 6.09 -20.93
N ASN A 138 2.83 7.41 -21.09
CA ASN A 138 4.08 8.12 -21.36
C ASN A 138 4.55 9.01 -20.20
N LEU A 139 3.75 9.12 -19.14
CA LEU A 139 4.05 9.88 -17.94
C LEU A 139 3.49 9.15 -16.72
N ILE A 140 4.35 8.98 -15.71
CA ILE A 140 4.00 8.45 -14.39
C ILE A 140 3.84 9.65 -13.44
N VAL A 141 2.76 9.68 -12.66
CA VAL A 141 2.56 10.69 -11.61
C VAL A 141 2.62 9.98 -10.26
N ASP A 142 3.63 10.27 -9.45
CA ASP A 142 3.81 9.72 -8.11
C ASP A 142 3.32 10.72 -7.05
N VAL A 143 2.21 10.42 -6.39
CA VAL A 143 1.60 11.31 -5.39
C VAL A 143 2.08 10.92 -4.00
N GLY A 144 2.76 11.84 -3.33
CA GLY A 144 3.47 11.55 -2.09
C GLY A 144 4.81 10.88 -2.36
N SER A 145 5.54 11.36 -3.37
CA SER A 145 6.79 10.75 -3.83
C SER A 145 7.92 10.78 -2.78
N GLY A 146 7.75 11.57 -1.72
CA GLY A 146 8.67 11.62 -0.60
C GLY A 146 10.07 12.01 -1.05
N LEU A 147 11.03 11.13 -0.81
CA LEU A 147 12.44 11.36 -1.15
C LEU A 147 12.77 11.00 -2.62
N GLY A 148 11.78 10.63 -3.44
CA GLY A 148 11.97 10.35 -4.87
C GLY A 148 12.75 9.07 -5.15
N TYR A 149 12.66 8.06 -4.27
CA TYR A 149 13.37 6.79 -4.44
C TYR A 149 12.81 5.94 -5.57
N LEU A 150 11.48 5.82 -5.63
CA LEU A 150 10.79 5.07 -6.68
C LEU A 150 10.95 5.78 -8.03
N ASP A 151 10.67 7.09 -8.07
CA ASP A 151 10.85 7.95 -9.25
C ASP A 151 12.23 7.77 -9.87
N HIS A 152 13.26 7.79 -9.03
CA HIS A 152 14.64 7.63 -9.45
C HIS A 152 14.89 6.28 -10.12
N VAL A 153 14.41 5.18 -9.52
CA VAL A 153 14.57 3.83 -10.09
C VAL A 153 13.79 3.69 -11.40
N LEU A 154 12.55 4.20 -11.45
CA LEU A 154 11.72 4.19 -12.65
C LEU A 154 12.37 4.91 -13.82
N HIS A 155 12.94 6.09 -13.56
CA HIS A 155 13.66 6.85 -14.57
C HIS A 155 14.97 6.17 -14.98
N GLN A 156 15.80 5.79 -14.02
CA GLN A 156 17.15 5.30 -14.30
C GLN A 156 17.18 3.90 -14.92
N VAL A 157 16.30 2.99 -14.48
CA VAL A 157 16.30 1.61 -14.95
C VAL A 157 15.46 1.44 -16.22
N TYR A 158 14.32 2.14 -16.30
CA TYR A 158 13.36 1.93 -17.38
C TYR A 158 13.24 3.11 -18.35
N GLY A 159 13.83 4.27 -18.04
CA GLY A 159 13.76 5.46 -18.89
C GLY A 159 12.40 6.18 -18.84
N HIS A 160 11.55 5.87 -17.85
CA HIS A 160 10.22 6.48 -17.76
C HIS A 160 10.30 7.96 -17.39
N ALA A 161 9.37 8.76 -17.94
CA ALA A 161 9.12 10.11 -17.46
C ALA A 161 8.27 10.04 -16.19
N VAL A 162 8.76 10.67 -15.11
CA VAL A 162 8.11 10.63 -13.79
C VAL A 162 7.94 12.05 -13.26
N LEU A 163 6.73 12.38 -12.81
CA LEU A 163 6.41 13.60 -12.09
C LEU A 163 6.06 13.24 -10.63
N GLY A 164 6.99 13.50 -9.72
CA GLY A 164 6.77 13.33 -8.29
C GLY A 164 6.08 14.57 -7.69
N LEU A 165 5.00 14.35 -6.92
CA LEU A 165 4.28 15.38 -6.18
C LEU A 165 4.49 15.16 -4.68
N GLU A 166 5.01 16.16 -3.99
CA GLU A 166 5.26 16.12 -2.55
C GLU A 166 4.97 17.48 -1.92
N THR A 167 4.45 17.45 -0.69
CA THR A 167 4.02 18.63 0.07
C THR A 167 5.08 19.10 1.08
N SER A 168 5.97 18.22 1.50
CA SER A 168 7.09 18.52 2.38
C SER A 168 8.24 19.13 1.59
N GLU A 169 8.50 20.42 1.79
CA GLU A 169 9.62 21.13 1.14
C GLU A 169 10.97 20.43 1.33
N GLY A 170 11.24 19.90 2.53
CA GLY A 170 12.47 19.17 2.81
C GLY A 170 12.61 17.86 2.02
N HIS A 171 11.49 17.17 1.77
CA HIS A 171 11.47 15.99 0.93
C HIS A 171 11.63 16.36 -0.56
N VAL A 172 10.94 17.41 -1.03
CA VAL A 172 11.08 17.94 -2.38
C VAL A 172 12.55 18.26 -2.68
N HIS A 173 13.21 19.03 -1.82
CA HIS A 173 14.61 19.40 -2.03
C HIS A 173 15.54 18.18 -2.07
N ALA A 174 15.31 17.19 -1.20
CA ALA A 174 16.09 15.97 -1.19
C ALA A 174 15.86 15.10 -2.44
N ALA A 175 14.63 15.05 -2.96
CA ALA A 175 14.27 14.35 -4.19
C ALA A 175 14.87 15.05 -5.42
N GLU A 176 14.80 16.38 -5.49
CA GLU A 176 15.45 17.17 -6.54
C GLU A 176 16.97 16.96 -6.56
N HIS A 177 17.61 17.02 -5.38
CA HIS A 177 19.04 16.77 -5.29
C HIS A 177 19.40 15.35 -5.76
N ARG A 178 18.57 14.35 -5.45
CA ARG A 178 18.74 12.97 -5.94
C ARG A 178 18.64 12.93 -7.47
N ALA A 179 17.64 13.57 -8.06
CA ALA A 179 17.48 13.65 -9.52
C ALA A 179 18.68 14.34 -10.20
N VAL A 180 19.12 15.49 -9.68
CA VAL A 180 20.23 16.28 -10.26
C VAL A 180 21.58 15.59 -10.11
N SER A 181 21.85 14.98 -8.95
CA SER A 181 23.14 14.33 -8.67
C SER A 181 23.50 13.22 -9.66
N GLN A 182 22.51 12.67 -10.35
CA GLN A 182 22.71 11.56 -11.30
C GLN A 182 22.39 11.92 -12.76
N GLY A 183 21.66 13.02 -13.03
CA GLY A 183 21.60 13.61 -14.37
C GLY A 183 22.98 14.00 -14.91
N ARG A 184 23.98 14.21 -14.04
CA ARG A 184 25.39 14.42 -14.44
C ARG A 184 26.13 13.14 -14.88
N LEU A 185 25.62 11.94 -14.63
CA LEU A 185 26.25 10.69 -15.09
C LEU A 185 25.88 10.32 -16.53
N HIS A 186 24.84 10.95 -17.11
CA HIS A 186 24.49 10.79 -18.52
C HIS A 186 24.84 11.98 -19.42
N ILE A 187 25.34 13.09 -18.86
CA ILE A 187 25.88 14.21 -19.66
C ILE A 187 27.40 14.07 -19.70
N GLY A 188 27.83 12.99 -20.36
CA GLY A 188 29.22 12.58 -20.55
C GLY A 188 29.54 12.28 -22.00
N SER A 189 28.96 13.02 -22.94
CA SER A 189 29.61 13.39 -24.19
C SER A 189 28.84 14.58 -24.75
N GLU A 190 29.59 15.57 -25.22
CA GLU A 190 29.11 16.78 -25.87
C GLU A 190 28.06 16.43 -26.93
N GLU A 191 26.86 16.96 -26.79
CA GLU A 191 26.34 17.88 -27.81
C GLU A 191 25.13 18.66 -27.29
N GLN A 192 25.25 19.94 -27.54
CA GLN A 192 24.23 20.97 -27.42
C GLN A 192 23.11 20.67 -28.43
N ILE A 193 21.90 21.22 -28.15
CA ILE A 193 20.85 21.65 -29.10
C ILE A 193 19.46 21.01 -28.86
N TRP A 194 18.53 21.91 -28.50
CA TRP A 194 17.05 21.87 -28.37
C TRP A 194 16.39 20.76 -27.54
#